data_AF-A0A7X7EDX4-F1
#
_entry.id   AF-A0A7X7EDX4-F1
#
_cell.length_a   1.000
_cell.length_b   1.000
_cell.length_c   1.000
_cell.angle_alpha   90.00
_cell.angle_beta   90.00
_cell.angle_gamma   90.00
#
_symmetry.space_group_name_H-M   'P 1'
#
loop_
_entity.id
_entity.type
_entity.pdbx_description
1 polymer ?
#
loop_
_entity_poly.entity_id
_entity_poly.type
_entity_poly.pdbx_seq_one_letter_code
_entity_poly.pdbx_strand_id
1 'polypeptide(L)'
;FARMVEHVKKVTGEDLGKDVLVKRLYTHRDFIQDYHAYKGTALGLSHTLFQTAVFRPRHQAKKVPNLYYTGQYTHPGVGVPMVLIASELIAKEIQETYGR
;
A
#
# COMPACT_ATOMS: atom_id res chain seq x y z
N PHE A 1 19.86 8.91 9.01
CA PHE A 1 20.32 7.95 10.04
C PHE A 1 20.82 8.65 11.29
N ALA A 2 21.94 9.39 11.28
CA ALA A 2 22.47 10.07 12.49
C ALA A 2 21.43 10.92 13.21
N ARG A 3 20.70 11.78 12.48
CA ARG A 3 19.59 12.59 13.02
C ARG A 3 18.47 11.78 13.70
N MET A 4 18.19 10.57 13.21
CA MET A 4 17.14 9.69 13.75
C MET A 4 17.61 9.04 15.05
N VAL A 5 18.84 8.50 15.08
CA VAL A 5 19.40 7.88 16.30
C VAL A 5 19.57 8.92 17.41
N GLU A 6 20.06 10.12 17.07
CA GLU A 6 20.16 11.23 18.02
C GLU A 6 18.78 11.61 18.58
N HIS A 7 17.75 11.63 17.74
CA HIS A 7 16.38 11.90 18.19
C HIS A 7 15.86 10.80 19.14
N VAL A 8 16.10 9.52 18.82
CA VAL A 8 15.72 8.41 19.70
C VAL A 8 16.40 8.54 21.06
N LYS A 9 17.71 8.81 21.09
CA LYS A 9 18.44 9.05 22.34
C LYS A 9 17.86 10.20 23.15
N LYS A 10 17.52 11.32 22.49
CA LYS A 10 16.90 12.47 23.15
C LYS A 10 15.53 12.14 23.76
N VAL A 11 14.71 11.33 23.08
CA VAL A 11 13.33 11.02 23.52
C VAL A 11 13.30 9.89 24.55
N THR A 12 14.19 8.91 24.44
CA THR A 12 14.15 7.68 25.23
C THR A 12 15.24 7.58 26.29
N GLY A 13 16.31 8.37 26.19
CA GLY A 13 17.54 8.23 27.00
C GLY A 13 18.51 7.17 26.49
N GLU A 14 18.09 6.32 25.55
CA GLU A 14 18.87 5.17 25.07
C GLU A 14 19.73 5.51 23.86
N ASP A 15 21.04 5.26 23.97
CA ASP A 15 21.98 5.41 22.85
C ASP A 15 22.05 4.13 22.02
N LEU A 16 21.17 4.01 21.04
CA LEU A 16 21.15 2.87 20.12
C LEU A 16 22.30 2.89 19.10
N GLY A 17 23.03 4.01 18.95
CA GLY A 17 24.00 4.19 17.88
C GLY A 17 25.21 3.26 17.99
N LYS A 18 25.62 2.95 19.22
CA LYS A 18 26.77 2.10 19.53
C LYS A 18 26.53 0.61 19.25
N ASP A 19 25.28 0.16 19.27
CA ASP A 19 24.91 -1.26 19.18
C ASP A 19 24.46 -1.67 17.75
N VAL A 20 24.57 -0.77 16.77
CA VAL A 20 24.14 -1.04 15.38
C VAL A 20 25.15 -1.91 14.65
N LEU A 21 24.83 -3.19 14.46
CA LEU A 21 25.63 -4.14 13.67
C LEU A 21 25.36 -4.06 12.17
N VAL A 22 24.12 -3.80 11.78
CA VAL A 22 23.67 -3.79 10.38
C VAL A 22 22.76 -2.60 10.13
N LYS A 23 22.92 -1.96 8.97
CA LYS A 23 22.10 -0.85 8.53
C LYS A 23 21.73 -1.02 7.06
N ARG A 24 20.43 -1.08 6.78
CA ARG A 24 19.88 -1.02 5.42
C ARG A 24 19.03 0.24 5.30
N LEU A 25 19.19 0.95 4.19
CA LEU A 25 18.29 2.04 3.82
C LEU A 25 17.26 1.49 2.83
N TYR A 26 16.01 1.88 3.03
CA TYR A 26 14.90 1.55 2.15
C TYR A 26 14.00 2.78 2.07
N THR A 27 13.75 3.23 0.85
CA THR A 27 13.22 4.55 0.54
C THR A 27 12.09 4.44 -0.47
N HIS A 28 11.45 5.56 -0.78
CA HIS A 28 10.42 5.60 -1.83
C HIS A 28 10.94 5.11 -3.20
N ARG A 29 12.25 5.20 -3.47
CA ARG A 29 12.83 4.69 -4.73
C ARG A 29 12.81 3.17 -4.78
N ASP A 30 13.13 2.53 -3.66
CA ASP A 30 13.07 1.08 -3.51
C ASP A 30 11.62 0.59 -3.63
N PHE A 31 10.63 1.33 -3.11
CA PHE A 31 9.21 1.01 -3.33
C PHE A 31 8.79 1.10 -4.81
N ILE A 32 9.34 2.06 -5.57
CA ILE A 32 9.08 2.15 -7.02
C ILE A 32 9.67 0.94 -7.73
N GLN A 33 10.90 0.56 -7.37
CA GLN A 33 11.62 -0.53 -8.01
C GLN A 33 11.04 -1.90 -7.65
N ASP A 34 10.83 -2.18 -6.37
CA ASP A 34 10.51 -3.52 -5.88
C ASP A 34 9.01 -3.84 -6.01
N TYR A 35 8.14 -2.82 -5.94
CA TYR A 35 6.68 -3.01 -5.94
C TYR A 35 5.94 -2.31 -7.08
N HIS A 36 6.67 -1.66 -8.01
CA HIS A 36 6.07 -0.79 -9.02
C HIS A 36 5.11 0.25 -8.42
N ALA A 37 5.39 0.69 -7.18
CA ALA A 37 4.52 1.60 -6.47
C ALA A 37 4.61 3.00 -7.09
N TYR A 38 3.47 3.55 -7.52
CA TYR A 38 3.42 4.88 -8.09
C TYR A 38 3.96 5.91 -7.09
N LYS A 39 5.00 6.66 -7.49
CA LYS A 39 5.73 7.61 -6.65
C LYS A 39 6.31 7.02 -5.35
N GLY A 40 6.40 5.70 -5.24
CA GLY A 40 6.96 5.03 -4.06
C GLY A 40 6.05 5.04 -2.84
N THR A 41 4.73 5.14 -3.03
CA THR A 41 3.79 5.09 -1.89
C THR A 41 3.73 3.72 -1.25
N ALA A 42 3.80 3.69 0.08
CA ALA A 42 3.55 2.49 0.88
C ALA A 42 2.05 2.24 1.12
N LEU A 43 1.21 3.25 0.90
CA LEU A 43 -0.20 3.27 1.34
C LEU A 43 -1.20 3.58 0.23
N GLY A 44 -0.79 3.47 -1.04
CA GLY A 44 -1.68 3.73 -2.17
C GLY A 44 -2.14 5.19 -2.26
N LEU A 45 -3.42 5.40 -2.55
CA LEU A 45 -4.05 6.73 -2.64
C LEU A 45 -4.14 7.41 -1.27
N SER A 46 -4.00 8.74 -1.25
CA SER A 46 -4.12 9.55 -0.04
C SER A 46 -5.53 9.50 0.55
N HIS A 47 -5.65 9.77 1.85
CA HIS A 47 -6.93 9.79 2.56
C HIS A 47 -7.65 11.14 2.43
N THR A 48 -7.73 11.69 1.22
CA THR A 48 -8.52 12.89 0.95
C THR A 48 -9.98 12.52 0.66
N LEU A 49 -10.90 13.47 0.81
CA LEU A 49 -12.33 13.25 0.57
C LEU A 49 -12.60 12.59 -0.81
N PHE A 50 -11.94 13.07 -1.86
CA PHE A 50 -12.12 12.57 -3.23
C PHE A 50 -11.29 11.32 -3.57
N GLN A 51 -10.50 10.79 -2.64
CA GLN A 51 -9.70 9.57 -2.84
C GLN A 51 -10.08 8.45 -1.86
N THR A 52 -11.22 8.58 -1.19
CA THR A 52 -11.68 7.65 -0.16
C THR A 52 -13.08 7.09 -0.47
N ALA A 53 -13.43 6.00 0.22
CA ALA A 53 -14.74 5.35 0.14
C ALA A 53 -15.23 5.12 -1.30
N VAL A 54 -16.38 5.68 -1.66
CA VAL A 54 -17.02 5.55 -2.98
C VAL A 54 -16.29 6.30 -4.10
N PHE A 55 -15.38 7.22 -3.76
CA PHE A 55 -14.59 7.97 -4.73
C PHE A 55 -13.28 7.25 -5.12
N ARG A 56 -12.97 6.12 -4.48
CA ARG A 56 -11.86 5.27 -4.93
C ARG A 56 -12.13 4.68 -6.31
N PRO A 57 -11.08 4.42 -7.11
CA PRO A 57 -11.19 3.65 -8.34
C PRO A 57 -11.95 2.33 -8.12
N ARG A 58 -12.87 2.04 -9.05
CA ARG A 58 -13.58 0.76 -9.08
C ARG A 58 -12.61 -0.37 -9.44
N HIS A 59 -12.92 -1.57 -8.98
CA HIS A 59 -12.17 -2.78 -9.34
C HIS A 59 -12.36 -3.17 -10.80
N GLN A 60 -13.53 -2.96 -11.41
CA GLN A 60 -13.72 -3.27 -12.84
C GLN A 60 -13.24 -2.13 -13.76
N ALA A 61 -12.52 -2.48 -14.83
CA ALA A 61 -12.09 -1.53 -15.84
C ALA A 61 -13.27 -1.00 -16.67
N LYS A 62 -13.35 0.33 -16.84
CA LYS A 62 -14.44 0.98 -17.59
C LYS A 62 -14.39 0.75 -19.11
N LYS A 63 -13.20 0.50 -19.66
CA LYS A 63 -12.95 0.49 -21.12
C LYS A 63 -12.65 -0.90 -21.67
N VAL A 64 -12.24 -1.84 -20.81
CA VAL A 64 -11.78 -3.17 -21.21
C VAL A 64 -12.67 -4.18 -20.50
N PRO A 65 -13.54 -4.91 -21.23
CA PRO A 65 -14.31 -5.99 -20.65
C PRO A 65 -13.41 -7.05 -20.03
N ASN A 66 -13.88 -7.71 -18.97
CA ASN A 66 -13.20 -8.80 -18.27
C ASN A 66 -11.84 -8.43 -17.64
N LEU A 67 -11.54 -7.13 -17.49
CA LEU A 67 -10.36 -6.64 -16.79
C LEU A 67 -10.75 -6.11 -15.40
N TYR A 68 -10.09 -6.66 -14.38
CA TYR A 68 -10.30 -6.32 -12.98
C TYR A 68 -8.99 -5.88 -12.33
N TYR A 69 -9.10 -5.00 -11.33
CA TYR A 69 -8.03 -4.42 -10.55
C TYR A 69 -8.24 -4.78 -9.08
N THR A 70 -7.21 -5.32 -8.44
CA THR A 70 -7.17 -5.59 -7.00
C THR A 70 -5.97 -4.90 -6.35
N GLY A 71 -5.98 -4.81 -5.02
CA GLY A 71 -4.91 -4.24 -4.21
C GLY A 71 -5.23 -2.85 -3.65
N GLN A 72 -4.19 -2.13 -3.23
CA GLN A 72 -4.31 -0.96 -2.35
C GLN A 72 -4.88 0.33 -2.99
N TYR A 73 -4.96 0.36 -4.33
CA TYR A 73 -5.38 1.56 -5.07
C TYR A 73 -6.87 1.57 -5.41
N THR A 74 -7.52 0.42 -5.37
CA THR A 74 -8.94 0.27 -5.68
C THR A 74 -9.77 0.27 -4.41
N HIS A 75 -11.10 0.32 -4.56
CA HIS A 75 -12.01 0.00 -3.47
C HIS A 75 -11.74 -1.44 -2.97
N PRO A 76 -11.73 -1.70 -1.65
CA PRO A 76 -12.13 -0.81 -0.56
C PRO A 76 -10.99 0.04 0.03
N GLY A 77 -9.72 -0.35 -0.16
CA GLY A 77 -8.60 0.54 0.15
C GLY A 77 -7.28 -0.15 0.44
N VAL A 78 -6.43 0.54 1.21
CA VAL A 78 -5.08 0.09 1.58
C VAL A 78 -5.05 -0.66 2.91
N GLY A 79 -4.03 -1.50 3.09
CA GLY A 79 -3.82 -2.34 4.27
C GLY A 79 -4.07 -3.81 3.95
N VAL A 80 -3.37 -4.70 4.66
CA VAL A 80 -3.45 -6.16 4.42
C VAL A 80 -4.90 -6.67 4.44
N PRO A 81 -5.76 -6.33 5.42
CA PRO A 81 -7.15 -6.78 5.39
C PRO A 81 -7.91 -6.26 4.17
N MET A 82 -7.71 -4.99 3.80
CA MET A 82 -8.47 -4.35 2.72
C MET A 82 -8.13 -4.92 1.35
N VAL A 83 -6.85 -5.26 1.10
CA VAL A 83 -6.44 -5.86 -0.17
C VAL A 83 -6.92 -7.31 -0.32
N LEU A 84 -7.03 -8.04 0.80
CA LEU A 84 -7.61 -9.39 0.81
C LEU A 84 -9.11 -9.32 0.53
N ILE A 85 -9.85 -8.45 1.24
CA ILE A 85 -11.28 -8.22 1.00
C ILE A 85 -11.52 -7.78 -0.45
N ALA A 86 -10.70 -6.90 -1.01
CA ALA A 86 -10.80 -6.49 -2.42
C ALA A 86 -10.76 -7.72 -3.36
N SER A 87 -9.82 -8.61 -3.10
CA SER A 87 -9.60 -9.81 -3.92
C SER A 87 -10.75 -10.80 -3.78
N GLU A 88 -11.27 -11.00 -2.57
CA GLU A 88 -12.44 -11.86 -2.32
C GLU A 88 -13.69 -11.35 -3.03
N LEU A 89 -13.96 -10.04 -2.98
CA LEU A 89 -15.10 -9.42 -3.66
C LEU A 89 -15.01 -9.61 -5.19
N ILE A 90 -13.83 -9.38 -5.77
CA ILE A 90 -13.59 -9.56 -7.20
C ILE A 90 -13.74 -11.03 -7.59
N ALA A 91 -13.16 -11.96 -6.83
CA ALA A 91 -13.26 -13.39 -7.09
C ALA A 91 -14.73 -13.86 -7.08
N LYS A 92 -15.50 -13.41 -6.09
CA LYS A 92 -16.93 -13.67 -6.01
C LYS A 92 -17.69 -13.11 -7.22
N GLU A 93 -17.44 -11.86 -7.60
CA GLU A 93 -18.10 -11.24 -8.76
C GLU A 93 -17.77 -11.96 -10.07
N ILE A 94 -16.52 -12.36 -10.27
CA ILE A 94 -16.10 -13.15 -11.44
C ILE A 94 -16.82 -14.50 -11.45
N GLN A 95 -16.90 -15.19 -10.31
CA GLN A 95 -17.61 -16.46 -10.20
C GLN A 95 -19.12 -16.30 -10.48
N GLU A 96 -19.76 -15.25 -9.98
CA GLU A 96 -21.19 -14.99 -10.25
C GLU A 96 -21.44 -14.63 -11.73
N THR A 97 -20.49 -13.94 -12.37
CA THR A 97 -20.65 -13.46 -13.76
C THR A 97 -20.29 -14.52 -14.80
N TYR A 98 -19.26 -15.34 -14.54
CA TYR A 98 -18.69 -16.28 -15.53
C TYR A 98 -18.64 -17.73 -15.04
N GLY A 99 -18.94 -17.99 -13.78
CA GLY A 99 -19.05 -19.33 -13.23
C GLY A 99 -20.24 -20.04 -13.86
N ARG A 100 -19.96 -21.16 -14.52
CA ARG A 100 -21.00 -22.09 -14.99
C ARG A 100 -21.62 -22.84 -13.83
#